data_AF-A0A409VQ48-F1
#
_entry.id   AF-A0A409VQ48-F1
#
_cell.length_a   1.000
_cell.length_b   1.000
_cell.length_c   1.000
_cell.angle_alpha   90.00
_cell.angle_beta   90.00
_cell.angle_gamma   90.00
#
_symmetry.space_group_name_H-M   'P 1'
#
loop_
_entity.id
_entity.type
_entity.pdbx_description
1 polymer ?
#
loop_
_entity_poly.entity_id
_entity_poly.type
_entity_poly.pdbx_seq_one_letter_code
_entity_poly.pdbx_strand_id
1 'polypeptide(L)'
;MSNDHRIETFTYKKVSAPAVVFFHPGGLSVGSKESWVPKWLLEPMIAEGYMFIMPEYQLMPPANGHEILHDIQDLFIFLPTLELPVGKEYVQVDSQRIAFAGSSAGGLCSYLATSDKVPVSPKAILSLYGMGGDFFVS
;
A
#
# COMPACT_ATOMS: atom_id res chain seq x y z
N MET A 1 -45.31 -33.18 -8.32
CA MET A 1 -44.42 -32.33 -9.13
C MET A 1 -43.36 -31.79 -8.19
N SER A 2 -42.15 -32.31 -8.26
CA SER A 2 -41.03 -31.95 -7.37
C SER A 2 -40.36 -30.70 -7.94
N ASN A 3 -40.43 -29.58 -7.22
CA ASN A 3 -39.67 -28.37 -7.55
C ASN A 3 -38.20 -28.60 -7.20
N ASP A 4 -37.44 -29.13 -8.16
CA ASP A 4 -35.98 -29.20 -8.13
C ASP A 4 -35.44 -27.79 -8.33
N HIS A 5 -35.23 -27.06 -7.22
CA HIS A 5 -34.55 -25.76 -7.23
C HIS A 5 -33.08 -25.99 -7.53
N ARG A 6 -32.73 -26.08 -8.81
CA ARG A 6 -31.34 -26.15 -9.28
C ARG A 6 -30.65 -24.82 -8.99
N ILE A 7 -29.89 -24.77 -7.90
CA ILE A 7 -29.02 -23.64 -7.60
C ILE A 7 -27.79 -23.78 -8.49
N GLU A 8 -27.57 -22.82 -9.38
CA GLU A 8 -26.30 -22.66 -10.08
C GLU A 8 -25.32 -21.90 -9.17
N THR A 9 -24.14 -22.47 -8.96
CA THR A 9 -23.05 -21.82 -8.21
C THR A 9 -21.98 -21.34 -9.19
N PHE A 10 -21.61 -20.07 -9.09
CA PHE A 10 -20.53 -19.48 -9.86
C PHE A 10 -19.37 -19.20 -8.89
N THR A 11 -18.23 -19.86 -9.10
CA THR A 11 -17.02 -19.62 -8.32
C THR A 11 -16.07 -18.72 -9.10
N TYR A 12 -15.55 -17.69 -8.43
CA TYR A 12 -14.52 -16.83 -9.00
C TYR A 12 -13.14 -17.37 -8.65
N LYS A 13 -12.19 -17.26 -9.59
CA LYS A 13 -10.80 -17.59 -9.30
C LYS A 13 -10.18 -16.46 -8.48
N LYS A 14 -9.61 -16.80 -7.32
CA LYS A 14 -8.76 -15.88 -6.55
C LYS A 14 -7.32 -15.97 -7.05
N VAL A 15 -6.73 -14.82 -7.34
CA VAL A 15 -5.33 -14.70 -7.80
C VAL A 15 -4.59 -13.75 -6.87
N SER A 16 -3.29 -13.97 -6.64
CA SER A 16 -2.45 -13.05 -5.87
C SER A 16 -1.47 -12.30 -6.78
N ALA A 17 -1.33 -11.00 -6.55
CA ALA A 17 -0.43 -10.14 -7.31
C ALA A 17 0.63 -9.52 -6.39
N PRO A 18 1.87 -9.32 -6.88
CA PRO A 18 2.85 -8.54 -6.14
C PRO A 18 2.38 -7.08 -6.04
N ALA A 19 2.84 -6.33 -5.04
CA ALA A 19 2.37 -4.96 -4.84
C ALA A 19 3.51 -3.96 -4.59
N VAL A 20 3.27 -2.73 -5.00
CA VAL A 20 4.07 -1.55 -4.63
C VAL A 20 3.17 -0.63 -3.82
N VAL A 21 3.55 -0.35 -2.57
CA VAL A 21 2.91 0.66 -1.73
C VAL A 21 3.70 1.95 -1.85
N PHE A 22 3.12 2.99 -2.45
CA PHE A 22 3.74 4.29 -2.62
C PHE A 22 3.15 5.34 -1.68
N PHE A 23 3.95 5.82 -0.73
CA PHE A 23 3.59 6.91 0.17
C PHE A 23 3.92 8.27 -0.48
N HIS A 24 2.95 9.18 -0.51
CA HIS A 24 3.09 10.49 -1.15
C HIS A 24 4.06 11.43 -0.38
N PRO A 25 4.63 12.47 -1.02
CA PRO A 25 5.43 13.49 -0.34
C PRO A 25 4.53 14.53 0.35
N GLY A 26 5.11 15.63 0.83
CA GLY A 26 4.35 16.78 1.36
C GLY A 26 4.67 17.14 2.80
N GLY A 27 5.89 16.81 3.27
CA GLY A 27 6.37 17.23 4.59
C GLY A 27 5.56 16.67 5.77
N LEU A 28 4.76 15.63 5.54
CA LEU A 28 3.76 15.11 6.48
C LEU A 28 2.61 16.08 6.78
N SER A 29 2.49 17.19 6.04
CA SER A 29 1.55 18.28 6.32
C SER A 29 0.58 18.56 5.20
N VAL A 30 0.90 18.17 3.98
CA VAL A 30 0.07 18.38 2.78
C VAL A 30 0.14 17.17 1.86
N GLY A 31 -0.75 17.13 0.88
CA GLY A 31 -0.80 16.08 -0.13
C GLY A 31 -1.95 15.11 0.09
N SER A 32 -2.01 14.14 -0.82
CA SER A 32 -2.98 13.05 -0.84
C SER A 32 -2.50 11.99 -1.83
N LYS A 33 -3.22 10.88 -1.93
CA LYS A 33 -2.98 9.84 -2.97
C LYS A 33 -3.12 10.37 -4.41
N GLU A 34 -3.78 11.50 -4.59
CA GLU A 34 -3.95 12.16 -5.89
C GLU A 34 -2.81 13.14 -6.18
N SER A 35 -2.04 13.50 -5.15
CA SER A 35 -0.97 14.48 -5.24
C SER A 35 0.34 13.79 -5.67
N TRP A 36 1.05 14.38 -6.63
CA TRP A 36 2.36 13.90 -7.11
C TRP A 36 2.40 12.40 -7.48
N VAL A 37 1.37 11.92 -8.19
CA VAL A 37 1.31 10.53 -8.68
C VAL A 37 2.59 10.20 -9.48
N PRO A 38 3.38 9.20 -9.05
CA PRO A 38 4.68 8.89 -9.64
C PRO A 38 4.52 8.05 -10.90
N LYS A 39 4.00 8.63 -12.00
CA LYS A 39 3.70 7.89 -13.25
C LYS A 39 4.86 7.04 -13.77
N TRP A 40 6.08 7.55 -13.63
CA TRP A 40 7.32 6.85 -14.02
C TRP A 40 7.53 5.52 -13.27
N LEU A 41 6.94 5.36 -12.09
CA LEU A 41 6.94 4.12 -11.31
C LEU A 41 5.62 3.36 -11.49
N LEU A 42 4.49 4.07 -11.45
CA LEU A 42 3.15 3.48 -11.53
C LEU A 42 2.92 2.72 -12.85
N GLU A 43 3.20 3.36 -13.99
CA GLU A 43 2.92 2.79 -15.31
C GLU A 43 3.67 1.47 -15.58
N PRO A 44 4.99 1.38 -15.38
CA PRO A 44 5.70 0.11 -15.59
C PRO A 44 5.30 -0.96 -14.56
N MET A 45 5.01 -0.61 -13.30
CA MET A 45 4.59 -1.60 -12.31
C MET A 45 3.23 -2.22 -12.66
N ILE A 46 2.26 -1.40 -13.08
CA ILE A 46 0.97 -1.91 -13.54
C ILE A 46 1.13 -2.76 -14.81
N ALA A 47 1.98 -2.34 -15.75
CA ALA A 47 2.25 -3.10 -16.97
C ALA A 47 2.82 -4.51 -16.69
N GLU A 48 3.61 -4.65 -15.63
CA GLU A 48 4.16 -5.92 -15.14
C GLU A 48 3.20 -6.70 -14.22
N GLY A 49 1.96 -6.23 -14.04
CA GLY A 49 0.95 -6.92 -13.25
C GLY A 49 1.07 -6.71 -11.74
N TYR A 50 1.77 -5.67 -11.29
CA TYR A 50 1.76 -5.28 -9.88
C TYR A 50 0.49 -4.51 -9.52
N MET A 51 0.02 -4.73 -8.30
CA MET A 51 -0.89 -3.82 -7.64
C MET A 51 -0.13 -2.56 -7.21
N PHE A 52 -0.57 -1.40 -7.68
CA PHE A 52 -0.01 -0.12 -7.25
C PHE A 52 -0.95 0.54 -6.23
N ILE A 53 -0.47 0.69 -5.00
CA ILE A 53 -1.28 1.10 -3.85
C ILE A 53 -0.75 2.44 -3.34
N MET A 54 -1.62 3.44 -3.30
CA MET A 54 -1.30 4.77 -2.77
C MET A 54 -2.21 5.05 -1.56
N PRO A 55 -1.74 4.75 -0.34
CA PRO A 55 -2.53 4.98 0.87
C PRO A 55 -2.63 6.47 1.19
N GLU A 56 -3.72 6.84 1.85
CA GLU A 56 -3.82 8.10 2.59
C GLU A 56 -3.30 7.88 4.01
N TYR A 57 -2.70 8.91 4.58
CA TYR A 57 -2.34 8.95 5.99
C TYR A 57 -2.62 10.36 6.52
N GLN A 58 -2.86 10.47 7.82
CA GLN A 58 -3.18 11.73 8.47
C GLN A 58 -2.04 12.74 8.34
N LEU A 59 -2.38 14.03 8.31
CA LEU A 59 -1.41 15.11 8.11
C LEU A 59 -1.26 15.98 9.36
N MET A 60 -0.03 16.42 9.60
CA MET A 60 0.33 17.30 10.71
C MET A 60 0.32 18.77 10.27
N PRO A 61 -0.28 19.69 11.04
CA PRO A 61 -1.34 19.48 12.03
C PRO A 61 -2.71 19.21 11.37
N PRO A 62 -3.71 18.65 12.10
CA PRO A 62 -3.73 18.46 13.55
C PRO A 62 -3.12 17.13 14.05
N ALA A 63 -2.79 16.21 13.14
CA ALA A 63 -2.26 14.91 13.54
C ALA A 63 -0.81 15.02 14.04
N ASN A 64 -0.28 13.90 14.52
CA ASN A 64 1.11 13.74 14.93
C ASN A 64 1.76 12.47 14.35
N GLY A 65 3.07 12.31 14.54
CA GLY A 65 3.83 11.19 13.98
C GLY A 65 3.37 9.80 14.46
N HIS A 66 2.79 9.68 15.66
CA HIS A 66 2.23 8.41 16.14
C HIS A 66 0.94 8.04 15.40
N GLU A 67 0.09 9.01 15.08
CA GLU A 67 -1.13 8.80 14.30
C GLU A 67 -0.79 8.39 12.86
N ILE A 68 0.23 9.01 12.26
CA ILE A 68 0.75 8.58 10.95
C ILE A 68 1.27 7.14 11.00
N LEU A 69 2.03 6.78 12.03
CA LEU A 69 2.51 5.41 12.19
C LEU A 69 1.34 4.43 12.37
N HIS A 70 0.30 4.82 13.10
CA HIS A 70 -0.90 4.02 13.27
C HIS A 70 -1.63 3.79 11.94
N ASP A 71 -1.79 4.82 11.11
CA ASP A 71 -2.38 4.67 9.76
C ASP A 71 -1.56 3.71 8.89
N ILE A 72 -0.22 3.74 9.00
CA ILE A 72 0.67 2.79 8.32
C ILE A 72 0.43 1.36 8.83
N GLN A 73 0.27 1.17 10.14
CA GLN A 73 -0.03 -0.15 10.72
C GLN A 73 -1.39 -0.68 10.22
N ASP A 74 -2.42 0.16 10.29
CA ASP A 74 -3.77 -0.16 9.86
C ASP A 74 -3.83 -0.53 8.38
N LEU A 75 -3.07 0.19 7.53
CA LEU A 75 -2.90 -0.17 6.13
C LEU A 75 -2.45 -1.63 5.99
N PHE A 76 -1.37 -2.04 6.67
CA PHE A 76 -0.82 -3.39 6.50
C PHE A 76 -1.63 -4.49 7.19
N ILE A 77 -2.47 -4.14 8.17
CA ILE A 77 -3.50 -5.04 8.70
C ILE A 77 -4.63 -5.22 7.67
N PHE A 78 -4.99 -4.15 6.96
CA PHE A 78 -6.06 -4.15 5.97
C PHE A 78 -5.68 -4.82 4.65
N LEU A 79 -4.47 -4.60 4.12
CA LEU A 79 -4.05 -5.06 2.79
C LEU A 79 -4.28 -6.55 2.50
N PRO A 80 -4.01 -7.50 3.42
CA PRO A 80 -4.28 -8.93 3.18
C PRO A 80 -5.77 -9.27 3.02
N THR A 81 -6.66 -8.39 3.49
CA THR A 81 -8.12 -8.54 3.39
C THR A 81 -8.70 -7.89 2.13
N LEU A 82 -7.90 -7.09 1.41
CA LEU A 82 -8.33 -6.38 0.21
C LEU A 82 -8.45 -7.35 -0.97
N GLU A 83 -9.68 -7.48 -1.49
CA GLU A 83 -10.00 -8.22 -2.71
C GLU A 83 -10.52 -7.25 -3.78
N LEU A 84 -9.79 -7.13 -4.89
CA LEU A 84 -10.16 -6.25 -6.00
C LEU A 84 -10.71 -7.06 -7.17
N PRO A 85 -11.92 -6.74 -7.69
CA PRO A 85 -12.45 -7.42 -8.87
C PRO A 85 -11.66 -7.00 -10.13
N VAL A 86 -11.17 -7.97 -10.89
CA VAL A 86 -10.51 -7.77 -12.18
C VAL A 86 -11.15 -8.73 -13.20
N GLY A 87 -12.05 -8.21 -14.02
CA GLY A 87 -12.83 -9.02 -14.96
C GLY A 87 -13.71 -10.05 -14.24
N LYS A 88 -13.40 -11.34 -14.41
CA LYS A 88 -14.08 -12.46 -13.75
C LYS A 88 -13.25 -13.08 -12.60
N GLU A 89 -12.29 -12.34 -12.08
CA GLU A 89 -11.41 -12.79 -11.01
C GLU A 89 -11.41 -11.78 -9.86
N TYR A 90 -11.00 -12.23 -8.68
CA TYR A 90 -10.65 -11.36 -7.57
C TYR A 90 -9.16 -11.47 -7.33
N VAL A 91 -8.49 -10.33 -7.27
CA VAL A 91 -7.06 -10.26 -7.04
C VAL A 91 -6.81 -9.76 -5.62
N GLN A 92 -5.93 -10.45 -4.91
CA GLN A 92 -5.44 -10.10 -3.58
C GLN A 92 -3.98 -9.67 -3.64
N VAL A 93 -3.56 -8.89 -2.66
CA VAL A 93 -2.14 -8.58 -2.47
C VAL A 93 -1.42 -9.84 -1.99
N ASP A 94 -0.30 -10.16 -2.65
CA ASP A 94 0.64 -11.15 -2.16
C ASP A 94 1.54 -10.53 -1.10
N SER A 95 1.23 -10.78 0.19
CA SER A 95 1.99 -10.23 1.32
C SER A 95 3.47 -10.63 1.35
N GLN A 96 3.88 -11.67 0.60
CA GLN A 96 5.28 -12.05 0.48
C GLN A 96 6.00 -11.33 -0.66
N ARG A 97 5.30 -10.57 -1.51
CA ARG A 97 5.86 -9.85 -2.66
C ARG A 97 5.42 -8.40 -2.68
N ILE A 98 5.66 -7.69 -1.57
CA ILE A 98 5.41 -6.25 -1.45
C ILE A 98 6.72 -5.47 -1.48
N ALA A 99 6.75 -4.36 -2.20
CA ALA A 99 7.78 -3.33 -2.11
C ALA A 99 7.19 -2.02 -1.58
N PHE A 100 7.99 -1.25 -0.84
CA PHE A 100 7.62 0.09 -0.38
C PHE A 100 8.34 1.13 -1.21
N ALA A 101 7.68 2.23 -1.50
CA ALA A 101 8.26 3.35 -2.19
C ALA A 101 7.71 4.65 -1.62
N GLY A 102 8.51 5.71 -1.67
CA GLY A 102 8.04 7.01 -1.27
C GLY A 102 9.05 8.09 -1.54
N SER A 103 8.56 9.33 -1.57
CA SER A 103 9.38 10.50 -1.83
C SER A 103 9.30 11.51 -0.70
N SER A 104 10.43 12.13 -0.33
CA SER A 104 10.48 13.10 0.77
C SER A 104 9.87 12.51 2.06
N ALA A 105 8.80 13.11 2.60
CA ALA A 105 8.04 12.60 3.73
C ALA A 105 7.49 11.18 3.52
N GLY A 106 7.10 10.80 2.30
CA GLY A 106 6.69 9.43 1.98
C GLY A 106 7.85 8.43 2.06
N GLY A 107 9.08 8.88 1.85
CA GLY A 107 10.28 8.07 2.11
C GLY A 107 10.42 7.71 3.59
N LEU A 108 10.08 8.66 4.49
CA LEU A 108 10.00 8.38 5.93
C LEU A 108 8.88 7.38 6.23
N CYS A 109 7.68 7.55 5.66
CA CYS A 109 6.59 6.60 5.85
C CYS A 109 6.98 5.18 5.38
N SER A 110 7.70 5.09 4.25
CA SER A 110 8.23 3.81 3.76
C SER A 110 9.23 3.17 4.72
N TYR A 111 10.06 3.98 5.37
CA TYR A 111 11.00 3.52 6.40
C TYR A 111 10.29 3.12 7.70
N LEU A 112 9.31 3.90 8.15
CA LEU A 112 8.49 3.57 9.32
C LEU A 112 7.69 2.28 9.12
N ALA A 113 7.24 2.02 7.89
CA ALA A 113 6.58 0.77 7.51
C ALA A 113 7.45 -0.48 7.69
N THR A 114 8.76 -0.34 7.90
CA THR A 114 9.68 -1.47 8.19
C THR A 114 9.97 -1.65 9.67
N SER A 115 9.35 -0.87 10.55
CA SER A 115 9.42 -1.10 11.99
C SER A 115 8.84 -2.48 12.34
N ASP A 116 9.41 -3.08 13.37
CA ASP A 116 8.90 -4.24 14.10
C ASP A 116 7.43 -4.14 14.53
N LYS A 117 6.86 -2.94 14.54
CA LYS A 117 5.46 -2.67 14.85
C LYS A 117 4.50 -2.86 13.68
N VAL A 118 4.99 -3.09 12.47
CA VAL A 118 4.18 -3.23 11.26
C VAL A 118 4.22 -4.68 10.78
N PRO A 119 3.06 -5.36 10.57
CA PRO A 119 3.01 -6.81 10.36
C PRO A 119 3.33 -7.23 8.91
N VAL A 120 4.40 -6.69 8.35
CA VAL A 120 4.81 -6.92 6.96
C VAL A 120 6.33 -6.81 6.84
N SER A 121 6.92 -7.50 5.89
CA SER A 121 8.33 -7.35 5.55
C SER A 121 8.47 -7.09 4.05
N PRO A 122 8.87 -5.88 3.64
CA PRO A 122 9.00 -5.59 2.21
C PRO A 122 10.18 -6.35 1.61
N LYS A 123 10.08 -6.66 0.32
CA LYS A 123 11.17 -7.21 -0.50
C LYS A 123 12.14 -6.13 -0.98
N ALA A 124 11.67 -4.89 -1.07
CA ALA A 124 12.47 -3.75 -1.46
C ALA A 124 11.88 -2.46 -0.87
N ILE A 125 12.74 -1.46 -0.67
CA ILE A 125 12.35 -0.10 -0.31
C ILE A 125 13.01 0.85 -1.31
N LEU A 126 12.20 1.70 -1.94
CA LEU A 126 12.66 2.78 -2.81
C LEU A 126 12.43 4.12 -2.10
N SER A 127 13.47 4.63 -1.45
CA SER A 127 13.46 5.95 -0.81
C SER A 127 13.99 7.02 -1.78
N LEU A 128 13.12 7.95 -2.17
CA LEU A 128 13.46 9.04 -3.08
C LEU A 128 13.63 10.32 -2.25
N TYR A 129 14.88 10.76 -2.06
CA TYR A 129 15.20 11.95 -1.26
C TYR A 129 14.42 11.97 0.08
N GLY A 130 14.32 10.78 0.70
CA GLY A 130 13.48 10.54 1.86
C GLY A 130 14.00 11.26 3.10
N MET A 131 13.06 11.73 3.93
CA MET A 131 13.35 12.13 5.30
C MET A 131 13.60 10.85 6.12
N GLY A 132 14.53 10.82 7.08
CA GLY A 132 14.87 9.54 7.74
C GLY A 132 16.33 9.26 8.05
N GLY A 133 17.27 10.12 7.62
CA GLY A 133 18.69 9.94 7.89
C GLY A 133 19.05 10.05 9.37
N ASP A 134 20.15 10.71 9.69
CA ASP A 134 20.60 10.89 11.07
C ASP A 134 19.73 11.91 11.83
N PHE A 135 18.50 11.51 12.18
CA PHE A 135 17.59 12.34 12.96
C PHE A 135 18.04 12.56 14.41
N PHE A 136 18.89 11.67 14.93
CA PHE A 136 19.26 11.62 16.34
C PHE A 136 20.76 11.48 16.61
N VAL A 137 21.60 11.47 15.58
CA VAL A 137 23.07 11.56 15.78
C VAL A 137 23.53 12.92 15.29
N SER A 138 23.75 13.79 16.26
CA SER A 138 24.58 14.99 16.15
C SER A 138 25.98 14.67 16.66
#